data_AF-A0A3B8W3K3-F1
#
_entry.id   AF-A0A3B8W3K3-F1
#
_cell.length_a   1.000
_cell.length_b   1.000
_cell.length_c   1.000
_cell.angle_alpha   90.00
_cell.angle_beta   90.00
_cell.angle_gamma   90.00
#
_symmetry.space_group_name_H-M   'P 1'
#
loop_
_entity.id
_entity.type
_entity.pdbx_description
1 polymer ?
#
loop_
_entity_poly.entity_id
_entity_poly.type
_entity_poly.pdbx_seq_one_letter_code
_entity_poly.pdbx_strand_id
1 'polypeptide(L)' 'MNFEKFTIKSQEALQKSAEITTGLQQQAIEPGHLLKAILDTDESVSDYLLKKSGVNESVLSAKL' A
#
# COMPACT_ATOMS: atom_id res chain seq x y z
N MET A 1 6.59 16.36 -5.15
CA MET A 1 6.74 15.09 -5.89
C MET A 1 6.09 15.26 -7.26
N ASN A 2 6.63 14.68 -8.34
CA ASN A 2 5.96 14.69 -9.64
C ASN A 2 5.23 13.35 -9.84
N PHE A 3 3.90 13.33 -9.66
CA PHE A 3 3.08 12.13 -9.73
C PHE A 3 3.01 11.53 -11.14
N GLU A 4 3.17 12.35 -12.19
CA GLU A 4 3.10 11.93 -13.59
C GLU A 4 4.25 11.00 -14.00
N LYS A 5 5.31 10.92 -13.18
CA LYS A 5 6.45 10.02 -13.41
C LYS A 5 6.25 8.61 -12.87
N PHE A 6 5.16 8.36 -12.14
CA PHE A 6 4.84 7.04 -11.62
C PHE A 6 3.96 6.25 -12.60
N THR A 7 3.96 4.93 -12.45
CA THR A 7 2.99 4.09 -13.16
C THR A 7 1.58 4.38 -12.66
N ILE A 8 0.56 4.02 -13.45
CA ILE A 8 -0.86 4.20 -13.09
C ILE A 8 -1.16 3.52 -11.74
N LYS A 9 -0.74 2.26 -11.56
CA LYS A 9 -0.93 1.55 -10.28
C LYS A 9 -0.23 2.21 -9.10
N SER A 10 0.96 2.77 -9.31
CA SER A 10 1.66 3.51 -8.27
C SER A 10 0.94 4.82 -7.91
N GLN A 11 0.30 5.50 -8.87
CA GLN A 11 -0.53 6.67 -8.60
C GLN A 11 -1.79 6.28 -7.82
N GLU A 12 -2.45 5.17 -8.19
CA GLU A 12 -3.59 4.61 -7.47
C GLU A 12 -3.24 4.26 -6.02
N ALA A 13 -2.10 3.61 -5.78
CA ALA A 13 -1.61 3.32 -4.43
C ALA A 13 -1.35 4.60 -3.61
N LEU A 14 -0.79 5.65 -4.22
CA LEU A 14 -0.59 6.93 -3.55
C LEU A 14 -1.92 7.58 -3.17
N GLN A 15 -2.90 7.59 -4.08
CA GLN A 15 -4.26 8.08 -3.81
C GLN A 15 -4.92 7.27 -2.68
N LYS A 16 -4.83 5.94 -2.74
CA LYS A 16 -5.40 5.04 -1.73
C LYS A 16 -4.76 5.24 -0.36
N SER A 17 -3.45 5.51 -0.29
CA SER A 17 -2.76 5.79 0.97
C SER A 17 -3.29 7.07 1.66
N ALA A 18 -3.69 8.08 0.88
CA ALA A 18 -4.32 9.29 1.40
C ALA A 18 -5.74 9.03 1.91
N GLU A 19 -6.52 8.19 1.21
CA GLU A 19 -7.83 7.72 1.68
C GLU A 19 -7.74 6.99 3.02
N ILE A 20 -6.80 6.04 3.15
CA ILE A 20 -6.55 5.28 4.38
C ILE A 20 -6.19 6.23 5.52
N THR A 21 -5.23 7.12 5.28
CA THR A 21 -4.77 8.11 6.28
C THR A 21 -5.94 8.97 6.78
N THR A 22 -6.79 9.45 5.86
CA THR A 22 -7.97 10.26 6.19
C THR A 22 -9.01 9.44 6.96
N GLY A 23 -9.27 8.19 6.52
CA GLY A 23 -10.20 7.28 7.18
C GLY A 23 -9.79 6.92 8.61
N LEU A 24 -8.48 6.89 8.89
CA LEU A 24 -7.91 6.67 10.22
C LEU A 24 -7.74 7.96 11.04
N GLN A 25 -8.14 9.12 10.52
CA GLN A 25 -7.99 10.44 11.16
C GLN A 25 -6.53 10.78 11.52
N GLN A 26 -5.58 10.28 10.74
CA GLN A 26 -4.16 10.56 10.91
C GLN A 26 -3.77 11.75 10.04
N GLN A 27 -2.84 12.56 10.53
CA GLN A 27 -2.49 13.84 9.88
C GLN A 27 -1.47 13.69 8.75
N ALA A 28 -0.76 12.56 8.70
CA ALA A 28 0.32 12.32 7.75
C ALA A 28 0.22 10.91 7.17
N ILE A 29 0.57 10.80 5.89
CA ILE A 29 0.77 9.51 5.25
C ILE A 29 2.08 8.95 5.78
N GLU A 30 2.00 7.81 6.45
CA GLU A 30 3.13 7.05 6.94
C GLU A 30 3.42 5.86 6.02
N PRO A 31 4.64 5.28 6.05
CA PRO A 31 4.98 4.11 5.23
C PRO A 31 4.01 2.94 5.38
N GLY A 32 3.38 2.77 6.55
CA GLY A 32 2.35 1.75 6.79
C GLY A 32 1.10 1.95 5.92
N HIS A 33 0.63 3.19 5.75
CA HIS A 33 -0.54 3.49 4.91
C HIS A 33 -0.22 3.25 3.43
N LEU A 34 0.99 3.59 2.99
CA LEU A 34 1.43 3.32 1.64
C LEU A 34 1.58 1.82 1.39
N LEU A 35 2.15 1.07 2.33
CA LEU A 35 2.24 -0.39 2.22
C LEU A 35 0.84 -1.01 2.14
N LYS A 36 -0.09 -0.65 3.04
CA LYS A 36 -1.48 -1.11 2.99
C LYS A 36 -2.13 -0.80 1.64
N ALA A 37 -1.96 0.42 1.15
CA ALA A 37 -2.48 0.83 -0.15
C ALA A 37 -1.92 0.01 -1.32
N ILE A 38 -0.61 -0.32 -1.32
CA ILE A 38 0.00 -1.17 -2.35
C ILE A 38 -0.62 -2.57 -2.33
N LEU A 39 -0.81 -3.15 -1.14
CA LEU A 39 -1.45 -4.46 -0.99
C LEU A 39 -2.89 -4.46 -1.49
N ASP A 40 -3.63 -3.38 -1.24
CA ASP A 40 -5.04 -3.25 -1.62
C ASP A 40 -5.25 -2.87 -3.12
N THR A 41 -4.21 -2.39 -3.82
CA THR A 41 -4.31 -1.91 -5.22
C THR A 41 -3.61 -2.83 -6.24
N ASP A 42 -2.64 -3.63 -5.82
CA ASP A 42 -1.99 -4.62 -6.68
C ASP A 42 -1.79 -5.96 -5.98
N GLU A 43 -2.88 -6.72 -5.87
CA GLU A 43 -2.87 -8.07 -5.29
C GLU A 43 -1.89 -9.00 -6.04
N SER A 44 -1.82 -8.92 -7.37
CA SER A 44 -1.05 -9.89 -8.17
C SER A 44 0.47 -9.82 -7.96
N VAL A 45 1.04 -8.61 -7.96
CA VAL A 45 2.48 -8.41 -7.79
C VAL A 45 2.87 -8.52 -6.33
N SER A 46 2.06 -7.94 -5.43
CA SER A 46 2.31 -7.95 -4.00
C SER A 46 2.29 -9.38 -3.45
N ASP A 47 1.28 -10.18 -3.78
CA ASP A 47 1.20 -11.60 -3.39
C ASP A 47 2.43 -12.39 -3.84
N TYR A 48 2.82 -12.23 -5.10
CA TYR A 48 3.98 -12.95 -5.64
C TYR A 48 5.25 -12.62 -4.86
N LEU A 49 5.48 -11.33 -4.58
CA LEU A 49 6.66 -10.87 -3.85
C LEU A 49 6.65 -11.29 -2.38
N LEU A 50 5.50 -11.22 -1.70
CA LEU A 50 5.35 -11.64 -0.31
C LEU A 50 5.59 -13.14 -0.16
N LYS A 51 4.99 -13.97 -1.03
CA LYS A 51 5.21 -15.43 -1.08
C LYS A 51 6.67 -15.75 -1.35
N LYS A 52 7.29 -15.10 -2.34
CA LYS A 52 8.72 -15.29 -2.67
C LYS A 52 9.65 -14.89 -1.53
N SER A 53 9.26 -13.91 -0.73
CA SER A 53 10.03 -13.42 0.41
C SER A 53 9.77 -14.21 1.70
N GLY A 54 8.89 -15.23 1.68
CA GLY A 54 8.54 -16.02 2.86
C GLY A 54 7.74 -15.24 3.92
N VAL A 55 7.05 -14.17 3.52
CA VAL A 55 6.25 -13.35 4.43
C VAL A 55 4.93 -14.06 4.74
N ASN A 56 4.53 -14.07 6.01
CA ASN A 56 3.19 -14.50 6.40
C ASN A 56 2.20 -13.35 6.19
N GLU A 57 1.42 -13.42 5.12
CA GLU A 57 0.44 -12.39 4.72
C GLU A 57 -0.66 -12.18 5.76
N SER A 58 -1.06 -13.22 6.50
CA SER A 58 -2.06 -13.12 7.56
C SER A 58 -1.54 -12.28 8.74
N VAL A 59 -0.28 -12.52 9.15
CA VAL A 59 0.37 -11.74 10.21
C VAL A 59 0.60 -10.29 9.77
N LEU A 60 1.02 -10.09 8.52
CA LEU A 60 1.23 -8.75 7.96
C LEU A 60 -0.08 -7.96 7.95
N SER A 61 -1.16 -8.55 7.42
CA SER A 61 -2.47 -7.91 7.31
C SER A 61 -3.09 -7.58 8.66
N ALA A 62 -2.82 -8.37 9.70
CA ALA A 62 -3.30 -8.09 11.05
C ALA A 62 -2.58 -6.91 11.74
N LYS A 63 -1.46 -6.42 11.17
CA LYS A 63 -0.63 -5.34 11.72
C LYS A 63 -0.73 -4.03 10.94
N LEU A 64 -1.41 -4.04 9.79
CA LEU A 64 -1.62 -2.89 8.91
C LEU A 64 -3.06 -2.40 9.01
#